data_AF-A0A2X2SW12-F1
#
_entry.id   AF-A0A2X2SW12-F1
#
_cell.length_a   1.000
_cell.length_b   1.000
_cell.length_c   1.000
_cell.angle_alpha   90.00
_cell.angle_beta   90.00
_cell.angle_gamma   90.00
#
_symmetry.space_group_name_H-M   'P 1'
#
loop_
_entity.id
_entity.type
_entity.pdbx_description
1 polymer ?
#
loop_
_entity_poly.entity_id
_entity_poly.type
_entity_poly.pdbx_seq_one_letter_code
_entity_poly.pdbx_strand_id
1 'polypeptide(L)' 'MRTGSANTVSLGTVGSTPVDLGLTATYARTTGQVTAGNVQSIIGVTFVYQ' A
#
# COMPACT_ATOMS: atom_id res chain seq x y z
N MET A 1 -5.77 15.99 9.77
CA MET A 1 -5.42 14.56 9.88
C MET A 1 -5.87 13.88 8.59
N ARG A 2 -4.96 13.51 7.69
CA ARG A 2 -5.34 12.90 6.39
C ARG A 2 -5.50 11.40 6.62
N THR A 3 -6.72 10.89 6.50
CA THR A 3 -7.02 9.46 6.51
C THR A 3 -6.33 8.80 5.32
N GLY A 4 -5.42 7.85 5.58
CA GLY A 4 -4.90 6.99 4.53
C GLY A 4 -6.04 6.14 3.97
N SER A 5 -6.23 6.14 2.66
CA SER A 5 -7.20 5.26 2.01
C SER A 5 -6.74 3.81 2.20
N ALA A 6 -7.56 2.97 2.82
CA ALA A 6 -7.32 1.54 2.87
C ALA A 6 -7.61 0.95 1.48
N ASN A 7 -6.55 0.66 0.71
CA ASN A 7 -6.69 -0.06 -0.54
C ASN A 7 -6.92 -1.54 -0.24
N THR A 8 -8.18 -1.98 -0.29
CA THR A 8 -8.53 -3.40 -0.22
C THR A 8 -8.25 -4.04 -1.58
N VAL A 9 -7.30 -4.98 -1.61
CA VAL A 9 -6.98 -5.78 -2.80
C VAL A 9 -7.60 -7.16 -2.64
N SER A 10 -8.50 -7.55 -3.54
CA SER A 10 -8.99 -8.93 -3.58
C SER A 10 -7.94 -9.82 -4.26
N LEU A 11 -7.54 -10.89 -3.57
CA LEU A 11 -6.65 -11.93 -4.11
C LEU A 11 -7.43 -13.08 -4.78
N GLY A 12 -8.76 -13.01 -4.80
CA GLY A 12 -9.61 -14.13 -5.20
C GLY A 12 -9.39 -15.36 -4.31
N THR A 13 -9.49 -16.56 -4.90
CA THR A 13 -9.22 -17.81 -4.21
C THR A 13 -7.71 -18.04 -4.10
N VAL A 14 -7.18 -17.96 -2.88
CA VAL A 14 -5.78 -18.31 -2.59
C VAL A 14 -5.70 -19.78 -2.20
N GLY A 15 -5.10 -20.59 -3.08
CA GLY A 15 -4.87 -22.02 -2.86
C GLY A 15 -3.49 -22.31 -2.26
N SER A 16 -2.97 -23.51 -2.51
CA SER A 16 -1.60 -23.89 -2.10
C SER A 16 -0.50 -23.22 -2.93
N THR A 17 -0.83 -22.74 -4.13
CA THR A 17 0.10 -21.97 -4.97
C THR A 17 0.11 -20.50 -4.50
N PRO A 18 1.29 -19.89 -4.28
CA PRO A 18 1.39 -18.48 -3.90
C PRO A 18 0.69 -17.55 -4.90
N VAL A 19 0.08 -16.49 -4.38
CA VAL A 19 -0.54 -15.40 -5.16
C VAL A 19 0.10 -14.08 -4.72
N ASP A 20 0.62 -13.31 -5.67
CA ASP A 20 1.20 -12.00 -5.41
C ASP A 20 0.14 -10.95 -5.09
N LEU A 21 0.44 -10.08 -4.13
CA LEU A 21 -0.44 -8.96 -3.76
C LEU A 21 -0.48 -7.86 -4.85
N GLY A 22 0.47 -7.86 -5.79
CA GLY A 22 0.55 -6.88 -6.88
C GLY A 22 0.81 -5.44 -6.41
N LEU A 23 1.41 -5.24 -5.24
CA LEU A 23 1.64 -3.92 -4.66
C LEU A 23 2.99 -3.33 -5.10
N THR A 24 2.96 -2.07 -5.52
CA THR A 24 4.15 -1.27 -5.85
C THR A 24 4.12 0.03 -5.05
N ALA A 25 5.22 0.35 -4.36
CA ALA A 25 5.37 1.62 -3.66
C ALA A 25 5.94 2.69 -4.59
N THR A 26 5.31 3.86 -4.61
CA THR A 26 5.74 5.01 -5.41
C THR A 26 5.67 6.30 -4.59
N TYR A 27 6.51 7.28 -4.94
CA TYR A 27 6.40 8.61 -4.38
C TYR A 27 5.15 9.31 -4.90
N ALA A 28 4.42 9.97 -4.01
CA ALA A 28 3.32 10.86 -4.36
C ALA A 28 3.50 12.19 -3.64
N ARG A 29 3.41 13.29 -4.39
CA ARG A 29 3.44 14.65 -3.81
C ARG A 29 2.21 14.82 -2.92
N THR A 30 2.39 15.27 -1.68
CA THR A 30 1.29 15.51 -0.75
C THR A 30 0.66 16.88 -0.98
N THR A 31 1.45 17.94 -0.93
CA THR A 31 1.11 19.35 -1.20
C THR A 31 2.39 20.16 -1.42
N GLY A 32 2.31 21.32 -2.08
CA GLY A 32 3.42 22.28 -2.16
C GLY A 32 4.64 21.81 -2.95
N GLN A 33 5.71 22.60 -2.88
CA GLN A 33 7.00 22.27 -3.50
C GLN A 33 7.66 21.12 -2.74
N VAL A 34 8.17 20.13 -3.47
CA VAL A 34 8.94 19.03 -2.89
C VAL A 34 10.35 19.51 -2.58
N THR A 35 10.82 19.25 -1.37
CA THR A 35 12.19 19.54 -0.93
C THR A 35 12.98 18.23 -0.83
N ALA A 36 14.26 18.27 -1.18
CA ALA A 36 15.14 17.11 -1.05
C ALA A 36 15.31 16.68 0.42
N GLY A 37 15.34 15.38 0.65
CA GLY A 37 15.50 14.79 1.98
C GLY A 37 15.18 13.30 1.97
N ASN A 38 15.49 12.63 3.08
CA ASN A 38 15.13 11.23 3.28
C ASN A 38 13.61 11.10 3.44
N VAL A 39 13.05 10.03 2.90
CA VAL A 39 11.62 9.73 3.00
C VAL A 39 11.45 8.32 3.55
N GLN A 40 10.52 8.18 4.50
CA GLN A 40 10.15 6.90 5.08
C GLN A 40 8.63 6.85 5.29
N SER A 41 8.06 5.68 5.02
CA SER A 41 6.69 5.33 5.38
C SER A 41 6.70 3.94 6.01
N ILE A 42 5.90 3.75 7.06
CA ILE A 42 5.61 2.44 7.63
C ILE A 42 4.20 2.05 7.18
N ILE A 43 4.07 0.94 6.45
CA ILE A 43 2.80 0.48 5.88
C ILE A 43 2.51 -0.91 6.44
N GLY A 44 1.38 -1.06 7.13
CA GLY A 44 0.90 -2.36 7.61
C GLY A 44 0.04 -3.06 6.55
N VAL A 45 0.15 -4.39 6.46
CA VAL A 45 -0.70 -5.25 5.64
C VAL A 45 -1.45 -6.20 6.56
N THR A 46 -2.78 -6.26 6.43
CA THR A 46 -3.64 -7.17 7.19
C THR A 46 -4.45 -8.00 6.21
N PHE A 47 -4.46 -9.32 6.39
CA PHE A 47 -5.26 -10.24 5.59
C PHE A 47 -6.59 -10.53 6.29
N VAL A 48 -7.65 -10.59 5.50
CA VAL A 48 -8.99 -11.01 5.94
C VAL A 48 -9.55 -11.98 4.92
N TYR A 49 -10.34 -12.94 5.38
CA TYR A 49 -11.19 -13.73 4.48
C TYR A 49 -12.32 -12.85 3.93
N GLN A 50 -12.81 -13.20 2.74
CA GLN A 50 -13.91 -12.50 2.07
C GLN A 50 -15.25 -13.16 2.37
#